data_AF-A0A957NKF5-F1
#
_entry.id   AF-A0A957NKF5-F1
#
_cell.length_a   1.000
_cell.length_b   1.000
_cell.length_c   1.000
_cell.angle_alpha   90.00
_cell.angle_beta   90.00
_cell.angle_gamma   90.00
#
_symmetry.space_group_name_H-M   'P 1'
#
loop_
_entity.id
_entity.type
_entity.pdbx_description
1 polymer ?
#
loop_
_entity_poly.entity_id
_entity_poly.type
_entity_poly.pdbx_seq_one_letter_code
_entity_poly.pdbx_strand_id
1 'polypeptide(L)'
;VQADRLAMGGLLLRYNQENYLRLTWNTHAPGEVNFLGCLQNRDLLLGRGAVSDAKQIYLRLERQGTQVRSLYSADGTRWYSVGTVDFPVSDPVAVGVVAIGFVPRYVYPGAHSEGTAVRFSALHLAHGCAGDSASDNR
;
A
#
# COMPACT_ATOMS: atom_id res chain seq x y z
N VAL A 1 10.63 7.47 -26.87
CA VAL A 1 10.07 7.72 -25.52
C VAL A 1 10.28 6.46 -24.72
N GLN A 2 11.07 6.49 -23.65
CA GLN A 2 11.22 5.33 -22.78
C GLN A 2 9.87 5.10 -22.12
N ALA A 3 9.19 4.01 -22.47
CA ALA A 3 7.94 3.64 -21.80
C ALA A 3 8.26 3.40 -20.32
N ASP A 4 7.65 4.19 -19.43
CA ASP A 4 7.82 4.04 -17.98
C ASP A 4 7.64 2.56 -17.60
N ARG A 5 8.60 2.01 -16.85
CA ARG A 5 8.49 0.65 -16.35
C ARG A 5 7.30 0.59 -15.40
N LEU A 6 6.50 -0.47 -15.48
CA LEU A 6 5.35 -0.67 -14.62
C LEU A 6 5.80 -0.61 -13.15
N ALA A 7 5.29 0.37 -12.41
CA ALA A 7 5.56 0.50 -10.98
C ALA A 7 4.62 -0.42 -10.20
N MET A 8 5.17 -1.46 -9.58
CA MET A 8 4.42 -2.35 -8.68
C MET A 8 5.09 -2.43 -7.31
N GLY A 9 4.33 -2.13 -6.27
CA GLY A 9 4.85 -2.03 -4.91
C GLY A 9 4.02 -1.12 -4.02
N GLY A 10 4.56 -0.80 -2.85
CA GLY A 10 3.91 0.12 -1.92
C GLY A 10 4.52 0.08 -0.53
N LEU A 11 3.68 0.02 0.50
CA LEU A 11 4.07 0.09 1.91
C LEU A 11 3.94 -1.27 2.61
N LEU A 12 4.79 -1.48 3.62
CA LEU A 12 4.85 -2.67 4.46
C LEU A 12 4.83 -2.28 5.94
N LEU A 13 4.01 -2.99 6.71
CA LEU A 13 4.04 -3.04 8.16
C LEU A 13 4.32 -4.51 8.57
N ARG A 14 5.42 -4.79 9.26
CA ARG A 14 5.86 -6.18 9.51
C ARG A 14 6.28 -6.39 10.96
N TYR A 15 5.65 -7.38 11.61
CA TYR A 15 6.12 -7.89 12.90
C TYR A 15 7.04 -9.09 12.70
N ASN A 16 6.57 -10.10 11.96
CA ASN A 16 7.37 -11.27 11.61
C ASN A 16 6.94 -11.84 10.23
N GLN A 17 7.29 -13.08 9.92
CA GLN A 17 6.88 -13.72 8.64
C GLN A 17 5.40 -14.12 8.61
N GLU A 18 4.80 -14.32 9.78
CA GLU A 18 3.43 -14.81 9.95
C GLU A 18 2.43 -13.67 10.19
N ASN A 19 2.93 -12.46 10.46
CA ASN A 19 2.16 -11.27 10.82
C ASN A 19 2.76 -10.04 10.13
N TYR A 20 2.16 -9.67 9.00
CA TYR A 20 2.53 -8.48 8.24
C TYR A 20 1.34 -7.97 7.41
N LEU A 21 1.35 -6.68 7.10
CA LEU A 21 0.38 -6.01 6.25
C LEU A 21 1.10 -5.29 5.11
N ARG A 22 0.53 -5.34 3.91
CA ARG A 22 1.03 -4.65 2.72
C ARG A 22 -0.08 -3.86 2.07
N LEU A 23 0.22 -2.62 1.72
CA LEU A 23 -0.62 -1.79 0.87
C LEU A 23 0.13 -1.56 -0.45
N THR A 24 -0.40 -2.07 -1.56
CA THR A 24 0.32 -2.10 -2.83
C THR A 24 -0.51 -1.57 -3.98
N TRP A 25 0.17 -1.03 -4.98
CA TRP A 25 -0.41 -0.52 -6.22
C TRP A 25 0.06 -1.34 -7.43
N ASN A 26 -0.83 -1.54 -8.40
CA ASN A 26 -0.61 -2.28 -9.64
C ASN A 26 -0.23 -3.77 -9.46
N THR A 27 -0.36 -4.35 -8.27
CA THR A 27 0.10 -5.73 -8.03
C THR A 27 -0.72 -6.78 -8.77
N HIS A 28 -2.03 -6.59 -8.87
CA HIS A 28 -2.96 -7.59 -9.43
C HIS A 28 -3.65 -7.13 -10.71
N ALA A 29 -3.92 -5.82 -10.86
CA ALA A 29 -4.44 -5.21 -12.08
C ALA A 29 -3.96 -3.75 -12.22
N PRO A 30 -3.95 -3.18 -13.44
CA PRO A 30 -3.60 -1.78 -13.66
C PRO A 30 -4.49 -0.86 -12.82
N GLY A 31 -3.88 0.08 -12.10
CA GLY A 31 -4.59 1.05 -11.26
C GLY A 31 -5.09 0.49 -9.92
N GLU A 32 -5.01 -0.83 -9.69
CA GLU A 32 -5.58 -1.43 -8.49
C GLU A 32 -4.69 -1.19 -7.26
N VAL A 33 -5.33 -0.76 -6.17
CA VAL A 33 -4.74 -0.64 -4.84
C VAL A 33 -5.24 -1.81 -4.00
N ASN A 34 -4.32 -2.63 -3.50
CA ASN A 34 -4.64 -3.81 -2.70
C ASN A 34 -4.10 -3.66 -1.28
N PHE A 35 -4.98 -3.85 -0.30
CA PHE A 35 -4.60 -4.05 1.10
C PHE A 35 -4.65 -5.54 1.41
N LEU A 36 -3.47 -6.11 1.68
CA LEU A 36 -3.24 -7.53 1.86
C LEU A 36 -2.48 -7.73 3.17
N GLY A 37 -2.54 -8.92 3.74
CA GLY A 37 -1.74 -9.26 4.90
C GLY A 37 -1.57 -10.75 5.07
N CYS A 38 -0.68 -11.11 5.98
CA CYS A 38 -0.63 -12.43 6.58
C CYS A 38 -0.84 -12.21 8.07
N LEU A 39 -1.84 -12.87 8.67
CA LEU A 39 -2.12 -12.81 10.11
C LEU A 39 -2.18 -14.22 10.66
N GLN A 40 -1.38 -14.51 11.69
CA GLN A 40 -1.25 -15.86 12.24
C GLN A 40 -0.98 -16.90 11.15
N ASN A 41 -0.08 -16.56 10.22
CA ASN A 41 0.30 -17.41 9.08
C ASN A 41 -0.85 -17.68 8.08
N ARG A 42 -1.86 -16.81 8.03
CA ARG A 42 -2.96 -16.88 7.05
C ARG A 42 -2.97 -15.63 6.19
N ASP A 43 -2.88 -15.84 4.88
CA ASP A 43 -2.98 -14.76 3.90
C ASP A 43 -4.42 -14.25 3.78
N LEU A 44 -4.56 -12.93 3.74
CA LEU A 44 -5.84 -12.23 3.75
C LEU A 44 -5.82 -11.11 2.72
N LEU A 45 -6.91 -11.02 1.95
CA LEU A 45 -7.29 -9.83 1.21
C LEU A 45 -8.19 -8.98 2.11
N LEU A 46 -7.67 -7.83 2.54
CA LEU A 46 -8.30 -6.97 3.54
C LEU A 46 -9.04 -5.79 2.92
N GLY A 47 -8.73 -5.45 1.67
CA GLY A 47 -9.39 -4.35 0.97
C GLY A 47 -8.87 -4.15 -0.45
N ARG A 48 -9.70 -3.50 -1.27
CA ARG A 48 -9.37 -3.12 -2.64
C ARG A 48 -9.86 -1.71 -2.95
N GLY A 49 -9.06 -0.99 -3.72
CA GLY A 49 -9.39 0.29 -4.32
C GLY A 49 -8.89 0.33 -5.76
N ALA A 50 -9.27 1.34 -6.52
CA ALA A 50 -8.82 1.52 -7.88
C ALA A 50 -8.61 3.00 -8.19
N VAL A 51 -7.55 3.28 -8.93
CA VAL A 51 -7.22 4.60 -9.45
C VAL A 51 -7.05 4.51 -10.96
N SER A 52 -7.86 5.24 -11.70
CA SER A 52 -7.73 5.32 -13.17
C SER A 52 -6.69 6.37 -13.58
N ASP A 53 -5.93 6.07 -14.62
CA ASP A 53 -5.06 7.00 -15.35
C ASP A 53 -3.97 7.72 -14.52
N ALA A 54 -3.67 7.24 -13.31
CA ALA A 54 -2.61 7.78 -12.48
C ALA A 54 -1.24 7.19 -12.88
N LYS A 55 -0.24 8.07 -13.02
CA LYS A 55 1.17 7.69 -13.20
C LYS A 55 1.92 7.57 -11.87
N GLN A 56 1.38 8.19 -10.83
CA GLN A 56 1.89 8.18 -9.47
C GLN A 56 0.70 8.31 -8.52
N ILE A 57 0.79 7.65 -7.37
CA ILE A 57 -0.19 7.81 -6.28
C ILE A 57 0.53 7.93 -4.94
N TYR A 58 -0.22 8.37 -3.93
CA TYR A 58 0.19 8.35 -2.54
C TYR A 58 -0.47 7.18 -1.83
N LEU A 59 0.29 6.49 -0.98
CA LEU A 59 -0.18 5.40 -0.13
C LEU A 59 0.04 5.79 1.32
N ARG A 60 -0.86 5.37 2.20
CA ARG A 60 -0.76 5.63 3.64
C ARG A 60 -1.26 4.44 4.45
N LEU A 61 -0.49 4.09 5.47
CA LEU A 61 -0.89 3.19 6.54
C LEU A 61 -0.92 3.98 7.85
N GLU A 62 -2.03 3.91 8.57
CA GLU A 62 -2.21 4.54 9.87
C GLU A 62 -2.47 3.45 10.89
N ARG A 63 -1.67 3.40 11.96
CA ARG A 63 -1.87 2.44 13.05
C ARG A 63 -2.20 3.19 14.35
N GLN A 64 -3.30 2.83 14.97
CA GLN A 64 -3.73 3.34 16.27
C GLN A 64 -4.04 2.15 17.19
N GLY A 65 -3.17 1.92 18.18
CA GLY A 65 -3.21 0.70 18.99
C GLY A 65 -3.08 -0.55 18.10
N THR A 66 -4.08 -1.43 18.14
CA THR A 66 -4.15 -2.63 17.30
C THR A 66 -4.78 -2.37 15.94
N GLN A 67 -5.51 -1.27 15.74
CA GLN A 67 -6.21 -1.03 14.49
C GLN A 67 -5.28 -0.42 13.45
N VAL A 68 -5.31 -0.95 12.23
CA VAL A 68 -4.59 -0.40 11.07
C VAL A 68 -5.58 -0.02 9.99
N ARG A 69 -5.52 1.24 9.55
CA ARG A 69 -6.26 1.78 8.41
C ARG A 69 -5.33 1.95 7.22
N SER A 70 -5.81 1.58 6.03
CA SER A 70 -5.10 1.73 4.77
C SER A 70 -5.81 2.73 3.87
N LEU A 71 -5.05 3.66 3.30
CA LEU A 71 -5.59 4.72 2.45
C LEU A 71 -4.71 4.94 1.22
N TYR A 72 -5.32 5.45 0.14
CA TYR A 72 -4.61 5.98 -1.01
C TYR A 72 -5.13 7.35 -1.42
N SER A 73 -4.34 8.05 -2.22
CA SER A 73 -4.72 9.31 -2.84
C SER A 73 -4.04 9.47 -4.19
N ALA A 74 -4.76 10.04 -5.17
CA ALA A 74 -4.18 10.36 -6.48
C ALA A 74 -3.50 11.74 -6.49
N ASP A 75 -3.91 12.66 -5.60
CA ASP A 75 -3.49 14.06 -5.57
C ASP A 75 -2.74 14.46 -4.29
N GLY A 76 -2.74 13.60 -3.27
CA GLY A 76 -2.13 13.83 -1.97
C GLY A 76 -3.04 14.60 -1.00
N THR A 77 -4.20 15.08 -1.44
CA THR A 77 -5.13 15.90 -0.65
C THR A 77 -6.38 15.12 -0.29
N ARG A 78 -7.01 14.43 -1.25
CA ARG A 78 -8.19 13.61 -1.02
C ARG A 78 -7.79 12.16 -0.79
N TRP A 79 -8.14 11.63 0.39
CA TRP A 79 -7.78 10.27 0.80
C TRP A 79 -8.99 9.34 0.79
N TYR A 80 -8.80 8.15 0.23
CA TYR A 80 -9.80 7.11 0.12
C TYR A 80 -9.37 5.89 0.93
N SER A 81 -10.28 5.38 1.77
CA SER A 81 -10.03 4.16 2.54
C SER A 81 -10.03 2.93 1.62
N VAL A 82 -9.05 2.05 1.79
CA VAL A 82 -8.98 0.73 1.12
C VAL A 82 -9.54 -0.35 2.04
N GLY A 83 -9.26 -0.24 3.34
CA GLY A 83 -9.71 -1.17 4.36
C GLY A 83 -9.11 -0.89 5.74
N THR A 84 -9.74 -1.48 6.75
CA THR A 84 -9.32 -1.43 8.15
C THR A 84 -9.23 -2.84 8.70
N VAL A 85 -8.21 -3.14 9.50
CA VAL A 85 -7.98 -4.46 10.08
C VAL A 85 -7.46 -4.36 11.51
N ASP A 86 -7.79 -5.34 12.34
CA ASP A 86 -7.11 -5.57 13.61
C ASP A 86 -5.77 -6.27 13.38
N PHE A 87 -4.71 -5.66 13.90
CA PHE A 87 -3.33 -6.13 13.87
C PHE A 87 -2.77 -6.19 15.30
N PRO A 88 -3.20 -7.18 16.11
CA PRO A 88 -2.91 -7.25 17.54
C PRO A 88 -1.50 -7.81 17.82
N VAL A 89 -0.48 -7.14 17.30
CA VAL A 89 0.93 -7.42 17.58
C VAL A 89 1.51 -6.37 18.52
N SER A 90 2.45 -6.77 19.37
CA SER A 90 3.20 -5.83 20.20
C SER A 90 4.27 -5.11 19.38
N ASP A 91 4.67 -3.93 19.85
CA ASP A 91 5.86 -3.26 19.34
C ASP A 91 7.15 -4.01 19.74
N PRO A 92 8.24 -3.87 18.97
CA PRO A 92 8.37 -3.03 17.78
C PRO A 92 7.81 -3.69 16.51
N VAL A 93 7.28 -2.86 15.61
CA VAL A 93 6.86 -3.26 14.26
C VAL A 93 7.73 -2.53 13.24
N ALA A 94 8.28 -3.26 12.27
CA ALA A 94 9.04 -2.67 11.18
C ALA A 94 8.10 -2.00 10.17
N VAL A 95 8.46 -0.79 9.72
CA VAL A 95 7.75 -0.04 8.68
C VAL A 95 8.70 0.16 7.51
N GLY A 96 8.21 0.00 6.29
CA GLY A 96 9.03 0.23 5.11
C GLY A 96 8.26 0.20 3.80
N VAL A 97 9.03 0.11 2.71
CA VAL A 97 8.53 -0.02 1.35
C VAL A 97 8.65 -1.47 0.86
N VAL A 98 7.78 -1.85 -0.07
CA VAL A 98 7.82 -3.15 -0.74
C VAL A 98 7.80 -2.96 -2.26
N ALA A 99 8.63 -3.73 -2.97
CA ALA A 99 8.63 -3.81 -4.43
C ALA A 99 8.13 -5.18 -4.86
N ILE A 100 7.31 -5.22 -5.92
CA ILE A 100 6.82 -6.46 -6.51
C ILE A 100 7.47 -6.64 -7.89
N GLY A 101 8.35 -7.62 -7.99
CA GLY A 101 9.07 -7.95 -9.23
C GLY A 101 8.32 -8.91 -10.15
N PHE A 102 7.32 -9.64 -9.65
CA PHE A 102 6.57 -10.61 -10.44
C PHE A 102 5.54 -9.91 -11.32
N VAL A 103 5.77 -9.87 -12.63
CA VAL A 103 4.84 -9.31 -13.64
C VAL A 103 3.97 -10.42 -14.24
N PRO A 104 2.68 -10.51 -13.88
CA PRO A 104 1.76 -11.38 -14.60
C PRO A 104 1.50 -10.82 -16.01
N ARG A 105 2.20 -11.32 -17.02
CA ARG A 105 2.15 -10.80 -18.40
C ARG A 105 0.80 -10.97 -19.11
N TYR A 106 -0.08 -11.82 -18.58
CA TYR A 106 -1.47 -11.91 -19.06
C TYR A 106 -2.32 -10.72 -18.59
N VAL A 107 -1.98 -10.09 -17.46
CA VAL A 107 -2.59 -8.84 -16.97
C VAL A 107 -1.90 -7.63 -17.60
N TYR A 108 -0.59 -7.73 -17.85
CA TYR A 108 0.22 -6.67 -18.44
C TYR A 108 0.87 -7.10 -19.76
N PRO A 109 0.09 -7.18 -20.87
CA PRO A 109 0.63 -7.47 -22.18
C PRO A 109 1.72 -6.46 -22.58
N GLY A 110 2.86 -6.95 -23.10
CA GLY A 110 3.96 -6.08 -23.52
C GLY A 110 4.79 -5.46 -22.40
N ALA A 111 4.55 -5.83 -21.14
CA ALA A 111 5.41 -5.39 -20.03
C ALA A 111 6.85 -5.88 -20.23
N HIS A 112 7.80 -5.00 -19.88
CA HIS A 112 9.23 -5.16 -20.14
C HIS A 112 9.75 -6.55 -19.72
N SER A 113 10.52 -7.19 -20.59
CA SER A 113 11.14 -8.49 -20.33
C SER A 113 12.07 -8.47 -19.11
N GLU A 114 12.66 -7.30 -18.84
CA GLU A 114 13.56 -7.04 -17.71
C GLU A 114 12.85 -6.83 -16.36
N GLY A 115 11.51 -6.87 -16.32
CA GLY A 115 10.71 -6.77 -15.09
C GLY A 115 10.18 -5.37 -14.77
N THR A 116 9.86 -5.13 -13.51
CA THR A 116 9.35 -3.86 -13.00
C THR A 116 10.42 -3.02 -12.34
N ALA A 117 10.13 -1.72 -12.22
CA ALA A 117 10.83 -0.84 -11.31
C ALA A 117 9.79 0.00 -10.59
N VAL A 118 9.87 0.06 -9.26
CA VAL A 118 9.07 0.98 -8.46
C VAL A 118 9.97 2.08 -7.93
N ARG A 119 9.54 3.34 -8.11
CA ARG A 119 10.22 4.51 -7.56
C ARG A 119 9.36 5.09 -6.45
N PHE A 120 9.97 5.28 -5.28
CA PHE A 120 9.39 6.07 -4.20
C PHE A 120 10.03 7.46 -4.24
N SER A 121 9.23 8.51 -4.42
CA SER A 121 9.72 9.89 -4.43
C SER A 121 9.95 10.43 -3.01
N ALA A 122 9.18 9.95 -2.05
CA ALA A 122 9.27 10.31 -0.64
C ALA A 122 8.73 9.18 0.24
N LEU A 123 9.23 9.10 1.48
CA LEU A 123 8.69 8.26 2.55
C LEU A 123 8.59 9.11 3.81
N HIS A 124 7.39 9.22 4.37
CA HIS A 124 7.12 9.96 5.59
C HIS A 124 6.73 9.00 6.71
N LEU A 125 7.40 9.11 7.85
CA LEU A 125 7.10 8.38 9.08
C LEU A 125 6.79 9.41 10.16
N ALA A 126 5.60 9.33 10.73
CA ALA A 126 5.14 10.25 11.75
C ALA A 126 4.41 9.48 12.86
N HIS A 127 4.52 9.98 14.08
CA HIS A 127 3.69 9.55 15.19
C HIS A 127 2.46 10.47 15.27
N GLY A 128 1.26 9.91 15.39
CA GLY A 128 0.07 10.71 15.62
C GLY A 128 0.02 11.16 17.08
N CYS A 129 0.10 12.47 17.32
CA CYS A 129 -0.30 13.00 18.63
C CYS A 129 -1.81 12.81 18.76
N ALA A 130 -2.26 12.20 19.86
CA ALA A 130 -3.68 12.09 20.19
C ALA A 130 -4.27 13.50 20.40
N GLY A 131 -4.73 14.15 19.33
CA GLY A 131 -5.23 15.52 19.34
C GLY A 131 -5.84 16.00 18.01
N ASP A 132 -5.40 15.48 16.86
CA ASP A 132 -5.79 16.01 15.54
C ASP A 132 -7.05 15.38 14.92
N SER A 133 -7.83 14.62 15.68
CA SER A 133 -9.09 14.02 15.21
C SER A 133 -10.29 14.96 15.39
N ALA A 134 -10.19 16.22 14.96
CA ALA A 134 -11.37 17.11 14.90
C ALA A 134 -11.17 18.28 13.93
N SER A 135 -11.25 18.04 12.62
CA SER A 135 -12.00 18.86 11.65
C SER A 135 -11.52 18.60 10.23
N ASP A 136 -12.20 17.73 9.49
CA ASP A 136 -12.40 18.00 8.06
C ASP A 136 -13.69 17.32 7.59
N ASN A 137 -14.78 18.07 7.70
CA ASN A 137 -16.02 17.81 6.98
C ASN A 137 -16.73 19.15 6.79
N ARG A 138 -16.29 19.92 5.79
CA ARG A 138 -17.09 20.96 5.12
C ARG A 138 -16.75 21.01 3.64
#